data_AF-A0A7J9WHR5-F1
#
_entry.id   AF-A0A7J9WHR5-F1
#
_cell.length_a   1.000
_cell.length_b   1.000
_cell.length_c   1.000
_cell.angle_alpha   90.00
_cell.angle_beta   90.00
_cell.angle_gamma   90.00
#
_symmetry.space_group_name_H-M   'P 1'
#
loop_
_entity.id
_entity.type
_entity.pdbx_description
1 polymer ?
#
loop_
_entity_poly.entity_id
_entity_poly.type
_entity_poly.pdbx_seq_one_letter_code
_entity_poly.pdbx_strand_id
1 'polypeptide(L)' 'MRLRFLGTDSPSGGCPTLYATDRGTYVVQGRKVSDPEALGDLRDVLADETFVEIPRELLRYAEEK' A
#
# COMPACT_ATOMS: atom_id res chain seq x y z
N MET A 1 11.47 -12.64 -1.75
CA MET A 1 11.08 -11.32 -2.27
C MET A 1 12.01 -10.29 -1.66
N ARG A 2 12.55 -9.40 -2.47
CA ARG A 2 13.35 -8.23 -2.10
C ARG A 2 12.52 -6.98 -2.41
N LEU A 3 12.62 -5.98 -1.54
CA LEU A 3 11.90 -4.72 -1.65
C LEU A 3 12.88 -3.60 -1.98
N ARG A 4 12.55 -2.81 -3.00
CA ARG A 4 13.21 -1.55 -3.35
C ARG A 4 12.28 -0.41 -2.98
N PHE A 5 12.74 0.50 -2.12
CA PHE A 5 11.99 1.70 -1.76
C PHE A 5 11.76 2.59 -2.99
N LEU A 6 10.52 3.05 -3.17
CA LEU A 6 10.15 3.98 -4.24
C LEU A 6 9.84 5.37 -3.70
N GLY A 7 9.17 5.47 -2.56
CA GLY A 7 8.83 6.76 -1.96
C GLY A 7 7.93 6.66 -0.74
N THR A 8 7.87 7.75 0.02
CA THR A 8 6.95 7.95 1.14
C THR A 8 6.39 9.36 1.06
N ASP A 9 5.14 9.51 1.48
CA ASP A 9 4.49 10.82 1.57
C ASP A 9 4.59 11.44 2.97
N SER A 10 5.31 10.79 3.90
CA SER A 10 5.34 11.23 5.29
C SER A 10 6.60 12.04 5.59
N PRO A 11 6.47 13.34 5.91
CA PRO A 11 7.61 14.18 6.29
C PRO A 11 8.20 13.82 7.67
N SER A 12 7.57 12.94 8.44
CA SER A 12 7.98 12.59 9.81
C SER A 12 7.95 11.08 10.10
N GLY A 13 8.19 10.26 9.08
CA GLY A 13 8.50 8.82 9.26
C GLY A 13 7.30 7.90 9.55
N GLY A 14 6.07 8.39 9.41
CA GLY A 14 4.87 7.56 9.44
C GLY A 14 4.54 6.99 8.06
N CYS A 15 3.63 6.04 7.97
CA CYS A 15 3.02 5.64 6.70
C CYS A 15 2.46 6.85 5.92
N PRO A 16 2.30 6.76 4.59
CA PRO A 16 2.46 5.57 3.76
C PRO A 16 3.81 5.47 3.00
N THR A 17 4.19 4.26 2.61
CA THR A 17 5.41 3.98 1.83
C THR A 17 5.14 2.96 0.73
N LEU A 18 5.71 3.20 -0.46
CA LEU A 18 5.62 2.31 -1.61
C LEU A 18 6.98 1.64 -1.89
N TYR A 19 6.93 0.35 -2.19
CA TYR A 19 8.09 -0.46 -2.57
C TYR A 19 7.81 -1.22 -3.87
N ALA A 20 8.82 -1.33 -4.74
CA ALA A 20 8.83 -2.31 -5.84
C ALA A 20 9.42 -3.64 -5.35
N THR A 21 8.93 -4.74 -5.91
CA THR A 21 9.49 -6.07 -5.69
C THR A 21 10.38 -6.49 -6.86
N ASP A 22 11.28 -7.45 -6.65
CA ASP A 22 12.03 -8.13 -7.72
C ASP A 22 11.15 -8.94 -8.69
N ARG A 23 9.83 -8.99 -8.44
CA ARG A 23 8.85 -9.80 -9.19
C ARG A 23 7.94 -8.96 -10.09
N GLY A 24 8.20 -7.66 -10.23
CA GLY A 24 7.33 -6.75 -11.00
C GLY A 24 6.00 -6.45 -10.30
N THR A 25 5.95 -6.52 -8.97
CA THR A 25 4.78 -6.14 -8.16
C THR A 25 5.14 -5.02 -7.19
N TYR A 26 4.13 -4.42 -6.56
CA TYR A 26 4.34 -3.43 -5.51
C TYR A 26 3.95 -3.97 -4.14
N VAL A 27 4.62 -3.47 -3.11
CA VAL A 27 4.23 -3.62 -1.71
C VAL A 27 3.96 -2.23 -1.14
N VAL A 28 2.80 -2.10 -0.49
CA VAL A 28 2.35 -0.84 0.11
C VAL A 28 2.34 -0.99 1.62
N GLN A 29 2.98 -0.07 2.32
CA GLN A 29 2.85 0.08 3.76
C GLN A 29 1.93 1.27 4.06
N GLY A 30 0.83 1.03 4.76
CA GLY A 30 -0.22 2.02 5.02
C GLY A 30 -0.91 1.82 6.37
N ARG A 31 -2.02 2.53 6.60
CA ARG A 31 -2.88 2.30 7.78
C ARG A 31 -3.85 1.18 7.48
N LYS A 32 -3.95 0.17 8.35
CA LYS A 32 -4.91 -0.93 8.19
C LYS A 32 -6.35 -0.40 8.22
N VAL A 33 -7.15 -0.78 7.22
CA VAL A 33 -8.59 -0.49 7.21
C VAL A 33 -9.23 -1.31 8.33
N SER A 34 -9.90 -0.62 9.25
CA SER A 34 -10.56 -1.22 10.42
C SER A 34 -12.05 -0.88 10.50
N ASP A 35 -12.52 -0.05 9.57
CA ASP A 35 -13.91 0.35 9.48
C ASP A 35 -14.77 -0.81 8.93
N PRO A 36 -15.79 -1.26 9.67
CA PRO A 36 -16.57 -2.44 9.28
C PRO A 36 -17.45 -2.20 8.05
N GLU A 37 -17.90 -0.97 7.80
CA GLU A 37 -18.70 -0.65 6.61
C GLU A 37 -17.82 -0.74 5.36
N ALA A 38 -16.65 -0.09 5.38
CA ALA A 38 -15.67 -0.14 4.30
C ALA A 38 -15.14 -1.56 4.05
N LEU A 39 -14.96 -2.37 5.10
CA LEU A 39 -14.61 -3.79 4.95
C LEU A 39 -15.75 -4.61 4.32
N GLY A 40 -17.00 -4.22 4.54
CA GLY A 40 -18.18 -4.85 3.93
C GLY A 40 -18.30 -4.58 2.42
N ASP A 41 -17.72 -3.48 1.92
CA ASP A 41 -17.69 -3.14 0.50
C ASP A 41 -16.64 -3.93 -0.32
N LEU A 42 -15.71 -4.61 0.35
CA LEU A 42 -14.68 -5.41 -0.31
C LEU A 42 -15.29 -6.65 -0.99
N ARG A 43 -14.72 -7.03 -2.13
CA ARG A 43 -15.18 -8.17 -2.94
C ARG A 43 -14.10 -9.24 -2.99
N ASP A 44 -14.53 -10.51 -2.98
CA ASP A 44 -13.66 -11.69 -3.17
C ASP A 44 -12.50 -11.79 -2.16
N VAL A 45 -12.76 -11.38 -0.90
CA VAL A 45 -11.75 -11.35 0.18
C VAL A 45 -11.25 -12.74 0.56
N LEU A 46 -9.94 -12.93 0.53
CA LEU A 46 -9.24 -14.14 0.97
C LEU A 46 -8.78 -14.02 2.43
N ALA A 47 -8.61 -15.18 3.08
CA ALA A 47 -8.28 -15.25 4.50
C ALA A 47 -6.92 -14.63 4.89
N ASP A 48 -5.98 -14.53 3.95
CA ASP A 48 -4.62 -14.00 4.16
C ASP A 48 -4.46 -12.54 3.69
N GLU A 49 -5.55 -11.89 3.29
CA GLU A 49 -5.49 -10.50 2.83
C GLU A 49 -5.49 -9.49 3.99
N THR A 50 -4.79 -8.38 3.75
CA THR A 50 -4.85 -7.20 4.62
C THR A 50 -5.04 -5.97 3.75
N PHE A 51 -6.01 -5.16 4.12
CA PHE A 51 -6.36 -3.95 3.41
C PHE A 51 -5.77 -2.75 4.14
N VAL A 52 -5.11 -1.88 3.39
CA VAL A 52 -4.55 -0.63 3.91
C VAL A 52 -5.09 0.54 3.12
N GLU A 53 -5.32 1.65 3.81
CA GLU A 53 -5.62 2.93 3.20
C GLU A 53 -4.32 3.71 2.98
N ILE A 54 -4.20 4.30 1.80
CA ILE A 54 -3.11 5.20 1.42
C ILE A 54 -3.67 6.44 0.68
N PRO A 55 -3.04 7.61 0.83
CA PRO A 55 -3.30 8.75 -0.03
C PRO A 55 -2.98 8.42 -1.49
N ARG A 56 -3.87 8.85 -2.39
CA ARG A 56 -3.76 8.64 -3.86
C ARG A 56 -2.41 9.07 -4.44
N GLU A 57 -1.85 10.14 -3.87
CA GLU A 57 -0.60 10.75 -4.32
C GLU A 57 0.63 9.87 -4.09
N LEU A 58 0.54 8.83 -3.24
CA LEU A 58 1.60 7.82 -3.13
C LEU A 58 1.84 7.08 -4.46
N LEU A 59 0.81 6.89 -5.28
CA LEU A 59 0.92 6.14 -6.53
C LEU A 59 1.78 6.84 -7.58
N ARG A 60 2.11 8.14 -7.41
CA ARG A 60 3.09 8.84 -8.27
C ARG A 60 4.47 8.20 -8.24
N TYR A 61 4.81 7.48 -7.17
CA TYR A 61 6.07 6.74 -7.06
C TYR A 61 6.04 5.38 -7.76
N ALA A 62 4.87 4.91 -8.22
CA ALA A 62 4.72 3.65 -8.96
C ALA A 62 5.16 3.80 -10.42
N GLU A 63 5.05 5.00 -10.99
CA GLU A 63 5.50 5.29 -12.35
C GLU A 63 7.02 5.22 -12.41
N GLU A 64 7.56 4.09 -12.88
CA GLU A 64 8.97 4.01 -13.25
C GLU A 64 9.22 4.99 -14.41
N LYS A 65 10.13 5.96 -14.22
CA LYS A 65 10.74 6.69 -15.32
C LYS A 65 11.67 5.78 -16.12
#